data_AF-A0A6G0YZZ8-F1
#
_entry.id   AF-A0A6G0YZZ8-F1
#
_cell.length_a   1.000
_cell.length_b   1.000
_cell.length_c   1.000
_cell.angle_alpha   90.00
_cell.angle_beta   90.00
_cell.angle_gamma   90.00
#
_symmetry.space_group_name_H-M   'P 1'
#
loop_
_entity.id
_entity.type
_entity.pdbx_description
1 polymer ?
#
loop_
_entity_poly.entity_id
_entity_poly.type
_entity_poly.pdbx_seq_one_letter_code
_entity_poly.pdbx_strand_id
1 'polypeptide(L)'
;SGVRENNQIAITTILTFFCLLLFNFVYQILFLFRGNYLTEQFNSTAADDMLGRLPPCVIDVGTGYTKLGFAPNKEPQMIIPSAIAIKESAKVGDQTVRRLTKGVEDLDFYIGDEAFDAKGYSVKYPVRHGLIEDWDLMERFLEHCIFKYLRAEPEDHHFLLTEPPLNTPENREYTAEIMFETFNVPGLYIAVQAVLALSASWKSRPLHERILTGLVVDSGDGVTHIIPVGPRESDRYNQTSLYPDHKDAWGATPLAEGYVIGSCIKHIPIAGRNITYFIQSLLREREIGIPPEQSLETAKAIKERYSYICPDIAKEFAKYDSEPSKWLRKYDGINSVTKQPFSVDVGYERFLGPEIFFHPEFSNPDFTTPISEMVDTVIQNCPIDVRRPLYDNIVLSGGSTMFKDFGRRLQRDIKRVVDARLKRSEKIAGDNLKPKPIDVQVYTHNMQRYAVWFGGSMLASSPEFYTVCHSKKDYEEYGPSICRHNPVFGTMM
;
A
#
# COMPACT_ATOMS: atom_id res chain seq x y z
N SER A 1 36.33 -25.27 74.55
CA SER A 1 36.55 -25.09 73.10
C SER A 1 35.28 -24.72 72.34
N GLY A 2 34.11 -25.32 72.62
CA GLY A 2 32.87 -25.08 71.85
C GLY A 2 32.12 -23.74 72.01
N VAL A 3 32.54 -22.83 72.89
CA VAL A 3 31.87 -21.50 73.04
C VAL A 3 32.45 -20.44 72.09
N ARG A 4 33.68 -20.62 71.60
CA ARG A 4 34.30 -19.70 70.63
C ARG A 4 33.85 -19.95 69.19
N GLU A 5 33.58 -21.20 68.81
CA GLU A 5 33.12 -21.54 67.45
C GLU A 5 31.69 -21.04 67.17
N ASN A 6 30.76 -21.14 68.12
CA ASN A 6 29.39 -20.68 67.92
C ASN A 6 29.27 -19.15 67.78
N ASN A 7 30.10 -18.38 68.50
CA ASN A 7 30.13 -16.93 68.34
C ASN A 7 30.75 -16.50 67.00
N GLN A 8 31.71 -17.27 66.48
CA GLN A 8 32.36 -16.95 65.21
C GLN A 8 31.45 -17.22 64.01
N ILE A 9 30.67 -18.30 64.06
CA ILE A 9 29.63 -18.61 63.06
C ILE A 9 28.52 -17.55 63.08
N ALA A 10 28.03 -17.15 64.27
CA ALA A 10 27.00 -16.11 64.38
C ALA A 10 27.46 -14.76 63.82
N ILE A 11 28.70 -14.35 64.10
CA ILE A 11 29.28 -13.10 63.59
C ILE A 11 29.44 -13.16 62.06
N THR A 12 29.85 -14.31 61.52
CA THR A 12 30.04 -14.48 60.08
C THR A 12 28.71 -14.47 59.34
N THR A 13 27.67 -15.11 59.88
CA THR A 13 26.32 -15.08 59.30
C THR A 13 25.72 -13.68 59.33
N ILE A 14 25.89 -12.92 60.43
CA ILE A 14 25.40 -11.53 60.53
C ILE A 14 26.15 -10.61 59.55
N LEU A 15 27.47 -10.74 59.43
CA LEU A 15 28.27 -9.96 58.47
C LEU A 15 27.90 -10.30 57.01
N THR A 16 27.63 -11.56 56.70
CA THR A 16 27.22 -11.98 55.35
C THR A 16 25.83 -11.43 55.01
N PHE A 17 24.91 -11.42 55.98
CA PHE A 17 23.57 -10.86 55.81
C PHE A 17 23.61 -9.32 55.66
N PHE A 18 24.47 -8.63 56.41
CA PHE A 18 24.69 -7.19 56.26
C PHE A 18 25.34 -6.83 54.92
N CYS A 19 26.31 -7.62 54.45
CA CYS A 19 26.91 -7.44 53.12
C CYS A 19 25.89 -7.64 51.98
N LEU A 20 25.00 -8.62 52.09
CA LEU A 20 23.94 -8.85 51.10
C LEU A 20 22.89 -7.74 51.09
N LEU A 21 22.54 -7.19 52.26
CA LEU A 21 21.65 -6.03 52.38
C LEU A 21 22.29 -4.77 51.81
N LEU A 22 23.58 -4.51 52.11
CA LEU A 22 24.33 -3.40 51.53
C LEU A 22 24.50 -3.55 50.02
N PHE A 23 24.75 -4.76 49.52
CA PHE A 23 24.87 -5.00 48.08
C PHE A 23 23.55 -4.76 47.36
N ASN A 24 22.42 -5.25 47.90
CA ASN A 24 21.10 -4.96 47.34
C ASN A 24 20.74 -3.47 47.41
N PHE A 25 21.06 -2.79 48.51
CA PHE A 25 20.76 -1.36 48.68
C PHE A 25 21.60 -0.49 47.72
N VAL A 26 22.89 -0.82 47.55
CA VAL A 26 23.77 -0.15 46.57
C VAL A 26 23.34 -0.47 45.14
N TYR A 27 22.88 -1.69 44.84
CA TYR A 27 22.35 -2.05 43.53
C TYR A 27 21.02 -1.32 43.22
N GLN A 28 20.14 -1.15 44.20
CA GLN A 28 18.90 -0.39 44.05
C GLN A 28 19.16 1.11 43.85
N ILE A 29 20.13 1.66 44.58
CA ILE A 29 20.57 3.05 44.39
C ILE A 29 21.25 3.22 43.04
N LEU A 30 22.14 2.32 42.62
CA LEU A 30 22.76 2.36 41.30
C LEU A 30 21.73 2.18 40.18
N PHE A 31 20.68 1.38 40.36
CA PHE A 31 19.58 1.24 39.39
C PHE A 31 18.72 2.50 39.32
N LEU A 32 18.45 3.17 40.45
CA LEU A 32 17.77 4.47 40.49
C LEU A 32 18.62 5.59 39.86
N PHE A 33 19.93 5.60 40.09
CA PHE A 33 20.84 6.58 39.49
C PHE A 33 21.15 6.30 38.01
N ARG A 34 21.26 5.04 37.56
CA ARG A 34 21.37 4.70 36.13
C ARG A 34 20.05 4.95 35.38
N GLY A 35 18.92 4.73 36.05
CA GLY A 35 17.60 5.05 35.53
C GLY A 35 17.47 6.54 35.25
N ASN A 36 17.79 7.39 36.24
CA ASN A 36 17.61 8.84 36.11
C ASN A 36 18.67 9.54 35.23
N TYR A 37 19.93 9.10 35.22
CA TYR A 37 20.97 9.74 34.40
C TYR A 37 20.89 9.38 32.90
N LEU A 38 20.26 8.26 32.52
CA LEU A 38 20.03 7.92 31.11
C LEU A 38 18.69 8.44 30.57
N THR A 39 17.74 8.81 31.43
CA THR A 39 16.46 9.39 31.00
C THR A 39 16.45 10.92 30.95
N GLU A 40 17.33 11.62 31.67
CA GLU A 40 17.30 13.09 31.73
C GLU A 40 18.20 13.81 30.69
N GLN A 41 19.05 13.10 29.95
CA GLN A 41 19.88 13.72 28.88
C GLN A 41 19.47 13.38 27.45
N PHE A 42 18.44 12.55 27.25
CA PHE A 42 17.97 12.17 25.91
C PHE A 42 16.54 12.59 25.56
N ASN A 43 15.83 13.31 26.43
CA ASN A 43 14.39 13.51 26.27
C ASN A 43 13.83 14.94 26.44
N SER A 44 14.66 15.99 26.51
CA SER A 44 14.13 17.36 26.69
C SER A 44 14.14 18.25 25.45
N THR A 45 14.64 17.80 24.29
CA THR A 45 14.59 18.59 23.05
C THR A 45 13.70 17.97 21.98
N ALA A 46 13.63 16.64 21.87
CA ALA A 46 12.78 15.97 20.88
C ALA A 46 11.30 15.83 21.32
N ALA A 47 11.04 15.68 22.63
CA ALA A 47 9.68 15.52 23.13
C ALA A 47 8.89 16.84 23.16
N ASP A 48 9.56 17.97 23.43
CA ASP A 48 8.95 19.31 23.40
C ASP A 48 8.71 19.80 21.96
N ASP A 49 9.53 19.39 21.00
CA ASP A 49 9.38 19.68 19.56
C ASP A 49 8.26 18.84 18.90
N MET A 50 7.79 17.78 19.56
CA MET A 50 6.67 16.93 19.12
C MET A 50 5.29 17.45 19.59
N LEU A 51 5.24 18.23 20.67
CA LEU A 51 4.00 18.78 21.24
C LEU A 51 3.46 20.00 20.46
N GLY A 52 4.27 20.58 19.55
CA GLY A 52 3.90 21.74 18.74
C GLY A 52 3.65 21.47 17.25
N ARG A 53 3.89 20.25 16.74
CA ARG A 53 3.77 19.93 15.31
C ARG A 53 2.36 19.45 14.96
N LEU A 54 1.79 20.06 13.92
CA LEU A 54 0.53 19.60 13.35
C LEU A 54 0.72 18.22 12.69
N PRO A 55 -0.35 17.39 12.66
CA PRO A 55 -0.26 16.04 12.11
C PRO A 55 0.12 16.05 10.62
N PRO A 56 0.98 15.13 10.14
CA PRO A 56 1.33 15.07 8.73
C PRO A 56 0.12 14.78 7.82
N CYS A 57 0.14 15.39 6.64
CA CYS A 57 -0.81 15.13 5.56
C CYS A 57 -0.38 13.88 4.78
N VAL A 58 -1.31 12.96 4.54
CA VAL A 58 -1.08 11.72 3.79
C VAL A 58 -1.98 11.70 2.56
N ILE A 59 -1.39 11.66 1.36
CA ILE A 59 -2.12 11.66 0.09
C ILE A 59 -1.65 10.48 -0.77
N ASP A 60 -2.53 9.49 -0.94
CA ASP A 60 -2.38 8.35 -1.86
C ASP A 60 -3.10 8.65 -3.18
N VAL A 61 -2.36 9.10 -4.19
CA VAL A 61 -2.89 9.40 -5.52
C VAL A 61 -2.87 8.15 -6.38
N GLY A 62 -4.06 7.58 -6.64
CA GLY A 62 -4.21 6.42 -7.53
C GLY A 62 -4.81 6.79 -8.88
N THR A 63 -4.78 5.87 -9.87
CA THR A 63 -5.37 6.07 -11.20
C THR A 63 -6.88 6.36 -11.17
N GLY A 64 -7.62 5.73 -10.25
CA GLY A 64 -9.07 5.86 -10.16
C GLY A 64 -9.52 6.75 -9.00
N TYR A 65 -8.85 6.64 -7.86
CA TYR A 65 -9.22 7.34 -6.64
C TYR A 65 -7.99 7.82 -5.88
N THR A 66 -8.06 9.05 -5.40
CA THR A 66 -7.15 9.65 -4.44
C THR A 66 -7.72 9.50 -3.04
N LYS A 67 -6.91 9.05 -2.09
CA LYS A 67 -7.27 9.01 -0.67
C LYS A 67 -6.39 10.00 0.07
N LEU A 68 -7.01 10.86 0.86
CA LEU A 68 -6.34 11.95 1.54
C LEU A 68 -6.85 12.10 2.98
N GLY A 69 -5.95 12.46 3.87
CA GLY A 69 -6.26 12.79 5.26
C GLY A 69 -5.01 12.98 6.12
N PHE A 70 -5.21 13.25 7.40
CA PHE A 70 -4.11 13.41 8.37
C PHE A 70 -3.72 12.08 9.05
N ALA A 71 -2.43 11.89 9.33
CA ALA A 71 -1.96 10.89 10.28
C ALA A 71 -2.33 11.30 11.73
N PRO A 72 -2.56 10.38 12.69
CA PRO A 72 -2.52 8.91 12.60
C PRO A 72 -3.90 8.28 12.32
N ASN A 73 -4.78 8.95 11.55
CA ASN A 73 -6.14 8.43 11.35
C ASN A 73 -6.12 7.03 10.72
N LYS A 74 -7.07 6.18 11.15
CA LYS A 74 -7.17 4.79 10.68
C LYS A 74 -7.76 4.66 9.29
N GLU A 75 -8.53 5.65 8.86
CA GLU A 75 -9.17 5.70 7.55
C GLU A 75 -8.92 7.09 6.94
N PRO A 76 -8.81 7.20 5.60
CA PRO A 76 -8.71 8.50 4.95
C PRO A 76 -9.95 9.34 5.24
N GLN A 77 -9.77 10.64 5.40
CA GLN A 77 -10.89 11.56 5.61
C GLN A 77 -11.74 11.67 4.35
N MET A 78 -11.10 11.61 3.18
CA MET A 78 -11.77 11.67 1.89
C MET A 78 -11.18 10.62 0.94
N ILE A 79 -12.07 10.02 0.15
CA ILE A 79 -11.72 9.19 -1.01
C ILE A 79 -12.47 9.80 -2.19
N ILE A 80 -11.74 10.47 -3.08
CA ILE A 80 -12.31 11.17 -4.23
C ILE A 80 -11.82 10.54 -5.53
N PRO A 81 -12.63 10.57 -6.61
CA PRO A 81 -12.14 10.23 -7.94
C PRO A 81 -10.90 11.05 -8.32
N SER A 82 -9.90 10.42 -8.92
CA SER A 82 -8.69 11.10 -9.43
C SER A 82 -8.95 11.78 -10.77
N ALA A 83 -9.94 12.67 -10.78
CA ALA A 83 -10.42 13.36 -11.96
C ALA A 83 -10.49 14.86 -11.69
N ILE A 84 -10.18 15.65 -12.73
CA ILE A 84 -10.24 17.11 -12.75
C ILE A 84 -11.07 17.56 -13.96
N ALA A 85 -12.03 18.43 -13.74
CA ALA A 85 -12.86 19.03 -14.78
C ALA A 85 -12.39 20.46 -15.04
N ILE A 86 -11.97 20.73 -16.28
CA ILE A 86 -11.48 22.04 -16.74
C ILE A 86 -12.37 22.59 -17.85
N LYS A 87 -12.49 23.92 -17.95
CA LYS A 87 -13.12 24.53 -19.13
C LYS A 87 -12.21 24.36 -20.34
N GLU A 88 -12.75 23.80 -21.43
CA GLU A 88 -12.06 23.86 -22.71
C GLU A 88 -12.13 25.30 -23.22
N SER A 89 -11.03 26.04 -23.09
CA SER A 89 -10.92 27.38 -23.69
C SER A 89 -11.23 27.27 -25.19
N ALA A 90 -12.30 27.93 -25.66
CA ALA A 90 -12.75 27.85 -27.03
C ALA A 90 -11.60 28.12 -28.01
N LYS A 91 -11.33 27.18 -28.92
CA LYS A 91 -10.33 27.38 -29.99
C LYS A 91 -10.93 28.22 -31.12
N VAL A 92 -10.11 29.19 -31.55
CA VAL A 92 -10.18 30.05 -32.75
C VAL A 92 -11.24 31.14 -32.72
N GLY A 93 -10.85 32.36 -32.36
CA GLY A 93 -11.67 33.54 -32.61
C GLY A 93 -11.07 34.87 -32.17
N ASP A 94 -10.57 34.98 -30.95
CA ASP A 94 -10.28 36.33 -30.41
C ASP A 94 -9.06 36.36 -29.49
N GLN A 95 -7.91 36.77 -30.04
CA GLN A 95 -6.65 36.93 -29.30
C GLN A 95 -6.74 38.01 -28.22
N THR A 96 -7.76 38.87 -28.30
CA THR A 96 -7.95 40.04 -27.43
C THR A 96 -8.51 39.64 -26.05
N VAL A 97 -9.36 38.61 -25.97
CA VAL A 97 -9.95 38.12 -24.71
C VAL A 97 -8.94 37.30 -23.89
N ARG A 98 -8.07 36.52 -24.56
CA ARG A 98 -7.01 35.71 -23.94
C ARG A 98 -6.00 36.49 -23.09
N ARG A 99 -5.87 37.81 -23.27
CA ARG A 99 -4.95 38.65 -22.48
C ARG A 99 -5.59 39.23 -21.22
N LEU A 100 -6.92 39.29 -21.13
CA LEU A 100 -7.65 39.91 -20.01
C LEU A 100 -8.15 38.87 -18.97
N THR A 101 -8.35 37.61 -19.36
CA THR A 101 -8.84 36.54 -18.46
C THR A 101 -7.76 35.59 -17.94
N LYS A 102 -6.50 35.84 -18.31
CA LYS A 102 -5.32 34.97 -18.16
C LYS A 102 -4.82 34.72 -16.71
N GLY A 103 -5.68 34.92 -15.71
CA GLY A 103 -5.34 34.69 -14.29
C GLY A 103 -6.49 34.16 -13.43
N VAL A 104 -7.73 34.13 -13.92
CA VAL A 104 -8.89 33.57 -13.17
C VAL A 104 -9.39 32.27 -13.80
N GLU A 105 -9.16 32.07 -15.11
CA GLU A 105 -9.51 30.83 -15.80
C GLU A 105 -8.72 29.62 -15.28
N ASP A 106 -7.51 29.84 -14.75
CA ASP A 106 -6.69 28.76 -14.19
C ASP A 106 -7.22 28.21 -12.84
N LEU A 107 -8.03 29.01 -12.13
CA LEU A 107 -8.68 28.65 -10.86
C LEU A 107 -10.10 28.06 -11.06
N ASP A 108 -10.61 28.08 -12.29
CA ASP A 108 -11.96 27.62 -12.61
C ASP A 108 -11.96 26.14 -13.02
N PHE A 109 -11.82 25.27 -12.02
CA PHE A 109 -11.85 23.82 -12.18
C PHE A 109 -12.53 23.13 -11.00
N TYR A 110 -12.93 21.87 -11.20
CA TYR A 110 -13.49 21.01 -10.15
C TYR A 110 -12.70 19.71 -10.09
N ILE A 111 -12.60 19.08 -8.91
CA ILE A 111 -11.97 17.75 -8.78
C ILE A 111 -12.88 16.79 -8.02
N GLY A 112 -12.62 15.50 -8.16
CA GLY A 112 -13.38 14.48 -7.44
C GLY A 112 -14.78 14.29 -8.01
N ASP A 113 -15.77 14.05 -7.15
CA ASP A 113 -17.15 13.82 -7.59
C ASP A 113 -17.74 15.05 -8.30
N GLU A 114 -17.41 16.25 -7.80
CA GLU A 114 -17.86 17.52 -8.40
C GLU A 114 -17.39 17.70 -9.85
N ALA A 115 -16.27 17.07 -10.24
CA ALA A 115 -15.79 17.10 -11.62
C ALA A 115 -16.79 16.47 -12.60
N PHE A 116 -17.53 15.44 -12.17
CA PHE A 116 -18.51 14.76 -13.02
C PHE A 116 -19.85 15.50 -13.13
N ASP A 117 -20.16 16.35 -12.15
CA ASP A 117 -21.38 17.15 -12.11
C ASP A 117 -21.23 18.52 -12.80
N ALA A 118 -19.98 18.94 -13.07
CA ALA A 118 -19.65 20.22 -13.66
C ALA A 118 -20.05 20.32 -15.15
N LYS A 119 -21.18 20.99 -15.43
CA LYS A 119 -21.66 21.22 -16.80
C LYS A 119 -20.79 22.22 -17.56
N GLY A 120 -20.42 21.87 -18.80
CA GLY A 120 -19.58 22.72 -19.64
C GLY A 120 -18.08 22.58 -19.39
N TYR A 121 -17.68 21.61 -18.56
CA TYR A 121 -16.29 21.27 -18.29
C TYR A 121 -15.96 19.91 -18.93
N SER A 122 -14.68 19.73 -19.25
CA SER A 122 -14.12 18.50 -19.79
C SER A 122 -13.38 17.77 -18.68
N VAL A 123 -13.85 16.56 -18.34
CA VAL A 123 -13.22 15.72 -17.31
C VAL A 123 -11.94 15.10 -17.87
N LYS A 124 -10.83 15.34 -17.18
CA LYS A 124 -9.49 14.82 -17.45
C LYS A 124 -9.02 13.98 -16.27
N TYR A 125 -8.05 13.11 -16.53
CA TYR A 125 -7.44 12.23 -15.54
C TYR A 125 -5.93 12.46 -15.59
N PRO A 126 -5.34 13.14 -14.58
CA PRO A 126 -3.91 13.47 -14.58
C PRO A 126 -3.03 12.22 -14.37
N VAL A 127 -3.60 11.14 -13.83
CA VAL A 127 -2.91 9.89 -13.56
C VAL A 127 -3.44 8.76 -14.45
N ARG A 128 -2.53 8.08 -15.15
CA ARG A 128 -2.83 6.87 -15.92
C ARG A 128 -1.87 5.76 -15.56
N HIS A 129 -2.40 4.55 -15.39
CA HIS A 129 -1.62 3.36 -15.03
C HIS A 129 -0.69 3.56 -13.81
N GLY A 130 -1.08 4.45 -12.88
CA GLY A 130 -0.34 4.79 -11.67
C GLY A 130 0.66 5.93 -11.81
N LEU A 131 0.93 6.40 -13.03
CA LEU A 131 1.89 7.46 -13.33
C LEU A 131 1.17 8.77 -13.64
N ILE A 132 1.76 9.89 -13.23
CA ILE A 132 1.31 11.23 -13.59
C ILE A 132 1.70 11.47 -15.06
N GLU A 133 0.73 11.78 -15.90
CA GLU A 133 0.94 12.11 -17.32
C GLU A 133 0.79 13.61 -17.61
N ASP A 134 0.06 14.34 -16.76
CA ASP A 134 -0.20 15.77 -16.91
C ASP A 134 0.09 16.48 -15.59
N TRP A 135 1.26 17.11 -15.51
CA TRP A 135 1.77 17.76 -14.29
C TRP A 135 1.02 19.05 -13.97
N ASP A 136 0.63 19.83 -14.98
CA ASP A 136 -0.16 21.05 -14.79
C ASP A 136 -1.51 20.72 -14.14
N LEU A 137 -2.17 19.66 -14.61
CA LEU A 137 -3.41 19.18 -14.00
C LEU A 137 -3.20 18.54 -12.64
N MET A 138 -2.07 17.89 -12.40
CA MET A 138 -1.74 17.28 -11.12
C MET A 138 -1.51 18.33 -10.04
N GLU A 139 -0.80 19.41 -10.35
CA GLU A 139 -0.57 20.55 -9.45
C GLU A 139 -1.90 21.19 -9.02
N ARG A 140 -2.77 21.52 -9.98
CA ARG A 140 -4.14 22.01 -9.69
C ARG A 140 -4.97 21.01 -8.88
N PHE A 141 -4.81 19.73 -9.16
CA PHE A 141 -5.50 18.69 -8.40
C PHE A 141 -5.04 18.65 -6.94
N LEU A 142 -3.72 18.78 -6.68
CA LEU A 142 -3.17 18.84 -5.34
C LEU A 142 -3.60 20.12 -4.60
N GLU A 143 -3.67 21.25 -5.29
CA GLU A 143 -4.15 22.52 -4.72
C GLU A 143 -5.52 22.35 -4.06
N HIS A 144 -6.50 21.78 -4.79
CA HIS A 144 -7.82 21.48 -4.22
C HIS A 144 -7.77 20.40 -3.13
N CYS A 145 -6.91 19.39 -3.25
CA CYS A 145 -6.73 18.40 -2.18
C CYS A 145 -6.30 19.08 -0.86
N ILE A 146 -5.35 20.00 -0.92
CA ILE A 146 -4.76 20.69 0.24
C ILE A 146 -5.72 21.76 0.78
N PHE A 147 -6.09 22.75 -0.03
CA PHE A 147 -6.80 23.94 0.45
C PHE A 147 -8.31 23.70 0.63
N LYS A 148 -8.94 22.90 -0.24
CA LYS A 148 -10.39 22.69 -0.21
C LYS A 148 -10.79 21.50 0.67
N TYR A 149 -10.15 20.33 0.48
CA TYR A 149 -10.54 19.10 1.17
C TYR A 149 -9.84 18.93 2.53
N LEU A 150 -8.50 18.99 2.59
CA LEU A 150 -7.77 18.90 3.86
C LEU A 150 -7.95 20.17 4.71
N ARG A 151 -8.08 21.33 4.05
CA ARG A 151 -8.08 22.65 4.69
C ARG A 151 -6.83 22.84 5.56
N ALA A 152 -5.70 22.36 5.05
CA ALA A 152 -4.41 22.48 5.69
C ALA A 152 -3.69 23.73 5.16
N GLU A 153 -2.99 24.44 6.04
CA GLU A 153 -1.97 25.41 5.65
C GLU A 153 -0.71 24.60 5.30
N PRO A 154 -0.33 24.44 4.02
CA PRO A 154 0.73 23.50 3.65
C PRO A 154 2.09 23.80 4.32
N GLU A 155 2.36 25.06 4.68
CA GLU A 155 3.58 25.49 5.39
C GLU A 155 3.69 24.94 6.82
N ASP A 156 2.57 24.52 7.44
CA ASP A 156 2.55 24.01 8.81
C ASP A 156 2.62 22.47 8.90
N HIS A 157 2.55 21.76 7.77
CA HIS A 157 2.39 20.30 7.73
C HIS A 157 3.48 19.60 6.91
N HIS A 158 4.03 18.51 7.45
CA HIS A 158 4.80 17.58 6.63
C HIS A 158 3.88 16.74 5.74
N PHE A 159 4.34 16.35 4.55
CA PHE A 159 3.55 15.57 3.60
C PHE A 159 4.17 14.21 3.32
N LEU A 160 3.34 13.17 3.35
CA LEU A 160 3.62 11.86 2.80
C LEU A 160 2.79 11.69 1.52
N LEU A 161 3.49 11.65 0.38
CA LEU A 161 2.92 11.32 -0.92
C LEU A 161 3.31 9.89 -1.30
N THR A 162 2.53 9.26 -2.16
CA THR A 162 2.79 7.89 -2.60
C THR A 162 3.20 7.83 -4.06
N GLU A 163 4.07 6.88 -4.42
CA GLU A 163 4.43 6.60 -5.80
C GLU A 163 4.29 5.11 -6.17
N PRO A 164 4.00 4.79 -7.44
CA PRO A 164 4.07 3.42 -7.93
C PRO A 164 5.52 2.91 -7.95
N PRO A 165 5.75 1.59 -7.94
CA PRO A 165 7.10 1.01 -7.81
C PRO A 165 8.06 1.28 -8.98
N LEU A 166 7.54 1.69 -10.15
CA LEU A 166 8.33 2.00 -11.35
C LEU A 166 8.31 3.50 -11.69
N ASN A 167 8.06 4.35 -10.69
CA ASN A 167 8.15 5.79 -10.86
C ASN A 167 9.60 6.23 -11.12
N THR A 168 9.79 7.15 -12.06
CA THR A 168 11.12 7.65 -12.41
C THR A 168 11.64 8.62 -11.34
N PRO A 169 12.97 8.72 -11.14
CA PRO A 169 13.55 9.75 -10.27
C PRO A 169 13.14 11.16 -10.70
N GLU A 170 12.99 11.42 -11.99
CA GLU A 170 12.57 12.71 -12.54
C GLU A 170 11.14 13.07 -12.09
N ASN A 171 10.22 12.09 -12.05
CA ASN A 171 8.88 12.32 -11.52
C ASN A 171 8.89 12.66 -10.02
N ARG A 172 9.86 12.14 -9.25
CA ARG A 172 10.03 12.53 -7.83
C ARG A 172 10.51 13.97 -7.71
N GLU A 173 11.39 14.41 -8.61
CA GLU A 173 11.83 15.81 -8.66
C GLU A 173 10.67 16.75 -9.00
N TYR A 174 9.86 16.45 -10.02
CA TYR A 174 8.66 17.25 -10.34
C TYR A 174 7.64 17.28 -9.20
N THR A 175 7.48 16.16 -8.49
CA THR A 175 6.64 16.12 -7.28
C THR A 175 7.20 17.01 -6.19
N ALA A 176 8.51 16.99 -5.97
CA ALA A 176 9.18 17.83 -4.98
C ALA A 176 9.11 19.33 -5.34
N GLU A 177 9.29 19.67 -6.62
CA GLU A 177 9.15 21.03 -7.15
C GLU A 177 7.77 21.61 -6.80
N ILE A 178 6.68 20.90 -7.14
CA ILE A 178 5.32 21.31 -6.79
C ILE A 178 5.17 21.51 -5.28
N MET A 179 5.64 20.55 -4.47
CA MET A 179 5.40 20.58 -3.03
C MET A 179 6.22 21.66 -2.30
N PHE A 180 7.49 21.85 -2.67
CA PHE A 180 8.37 22.82 -2.01
C PHE A 180 8.28 24.22 -2.60
N GLU A 181 8.15 24.35 -3.93
CA GLU A 181 8.17 25.65 -4.61
C GLU A 181 6.78 26.26 -4.72
N THR A 182 5.74 25.47 -5.04
CA THR A 182 4.36 25.98 -5.12
C THR A 182 3.70 26.00 -3.74
N PHE A 183 3.76 24.90 -2.99
CA PHE A 183 3.03 24.77 -1.72
C PHE A 183 3.85 25.07 -0.48
N ASN A 184 5.14 25.37 -0.61
CA ASN A 184 6.02 25.76 0.51
C ASN A 184 6.04 24.76 1.68
N VAL A 185 5.84 23.46 1.44
CA VAL A 185 5.76 22.49 2.55
C VAL A 185 7.08 22.42 3.33
N PRO A 186 7.06 22.30 4.66
CA PRO A 186 8.27 22.24 5.49
C PRO A 186 9.04 20.93 5.32
N GLY A 187 8.35 19.84 4.96
CA GLY A 187 8.98 18.55 4.71
C GLY A 187 8.14 17.60 3.87
N LEU A 188 8.82 16.79 3.06
CA LEU A 188 8.21 15.87 2.10
C LEU A 188 8.84 14.47 2.23
N TYR A 189 8.01 13.44 2.13
CA TYR A 189 8.43 12.05 1.96
C TYR A 189 7.61 11.41 0.84
N ILE A 190 8.30 10.82 -0.14
CA ILE A 190 7.66 10.10 -1.24
C ILE A 190 7.83 8.59 -1.01
N ALA A 191 6.73 7.95 -0.64
CA ALA A 191 6.69 6.55 -0.22
C ALA A 191 6.28 5.62 -1.37
N VAL A 192 6.99 4.49 -1.51
CA VAL A 192 6.60 3.46 -2.47
C VAL A 192 5.37 2.70 -1.96
N GLN A 193 4.31 2.64 -2.77
CA GLN A 193 3.01 2.07 -2.40
C GLN A 193 3.10 0.64 -1.83
N ALA A 194 3.95 -0.21 -2.42
CA ALA A 194 4.13 -1.60 -1.97
C ALA A 194 4.69 -1.70 -0.54
N VAL A 195 5.63 -0.81 -0.17
CA VAL A 195 6.21 -0.80 1.16
C VAL A 195 5.15 -0.42 2.20
N LEU A 196 4.33 0.58 1.89
CA LEU A 196 3.22 0.99 2.74
C LEU A 196 2.17 -0.12 2.91
N ALA A 197 1.86 -0.86 1.83
CA ALA A 197 0.95 -2.00 1.89
C ALA A 197 1.47 -3.11 2.81
N LEU A 198 2.78 -3.40 2.79
CA LEU A 198 3.40 -4.33 3.73
C LEU A 198 3.30 -3.82 5.16
N SER A 199 3.60 -2.55 5.41
CA SER A 199 3.45 -1.94 6.73
C SER A 199 2.01 -2.03 7.24
N ALA A 200 1.00 -1.85 6.38
CA ALA A 200 -0.40 -2.02 6.76
C ALA A 200 -0.74 -3.43 7.25
N SER A 201 -0.07 -4.46 6.72
CA SER A 201 -0.28 -5.86 7.13
C SER A 201 0.21 -6.14 8.56
N TRP A 202 1.11 -5.32 9.11
CA TRP A 202 1.63 -5.47 10.47
C TRP A 202 0.57 -5.40 11.56
N LYS A 203 -0.57 -4.75 11.28
CA LYS A 203 -1.71 -4.73 12.21
C LYS A 203 -2.29 -6.12 12.45
N SER A 204 -2.20 -7.00 11.47
CA SER A 204 -2.64 -8.40 11.60
C SER A 204 -1.56 -9.33 12.17
N ARG A 205 -0.37 -8.81 12.51
CA ARG A 205 0.77 -9.62 12.95
C ARG A 205 1.31 -9.24 14.33
N PRO A 206 1.83 -10.21 15.10
CA PRO A 206 2.67 -9.95 16.25
C PRO A 206 3.88 -9.09 15.88
N LEU A 207 4.39 -8.31 16.84
CA LEU A 207 5.56 -7.43 16.65
C LEU A 207 6.77 -8.16 16.06
N HIS A 208 7.05 -9.39 16.53
CA HIS A 208 8.21 -10.18 16.09
C HIS A 208 8.09 -10.79 14.68
N GLU A 209 6.92 -10.68 14.03
CA GLU A 209 6.66 -11.17 12.68
C GLU A 209 6.50 -10.03 11.66
N ARG A 210 6.73 -8.78 12.10
CA ARG A 210 6.69 -7.61 11.22
C ARG A 210 7.96 -7.55 10.40
N ILE A 211 7.80 -7.81 9.10
CA ILE A 211 8.87 -7.81 8.12
C ILE A 211 8.47 -6.93 6.94
N LEU A 212 9.44 -6.28 6.30
CA LEU A 212 9.24 -5.61 5.00
C LEU A 212 9.66 -6.48 3.81
N THR A 213 9.98 -7.74 4.06
CA THR A 213 10.18 -8.74 3.01
C THR A 213 8.86 -9.45 2.72
N GLY A 214 8.36 -9.35 1.50
CA GLY A 214 7.10 -9.96 1.08
C GLY A 214 6.73 -9.60 -0.35
N LEU A 215 5.68 -10.23 -0.88
CA LEU A 215 5.15 -9.94 -2.20
C LEU A 215 3.81 -9.21 -2.07
N VAL A 216 3.70 -8.04 -2.68
CA VAL A 216 2.47 -7.25 -2.69
C VAL A 216 1.72 -7.50 -3.99
N VAL A 217 0.45 -7.89 -3.88
CA VAL A 217 -0.52 -7.89 -4.97
C VAL A 217 -1.39 -6.65 -4.79
N ASP A 218 -1.07 -5.58 -5.52
CA ASP A 218 -1.82 -4.33 -5.47
C ASP A 218 -2.76 -4.25 -6.67
N SER A 219 -4.07 -4.25 -6.43
CA SER A 219 -5.09 -4.19 -7.47
C SER A 219 -6.06 -3.03 -7.24
N GLY A 220 -5.84 -1.96 -7.99
CA GLY A 220 -6.67 -0.76 -8.01
C GLY A 220 -7.74 -0.80 -9.11
N ASP A 221 -8.10 0.38 -9.60
CA ASP A 221 -9.05 0.55 -10.70
C ASP A 221 -8.40 0.37 -12.09
N GLY A 222 -7.15 0.80 -12.26
CA GLY A 222 -6.49 0.87 -13.56
C GLY A 222 -5.58 -0.30 -13.93
N VAL A 223 -4.82 -0.83 -12.97
CA VAL A 223 -3.83 -1.89 -13.19
C VAL A 223 -3.68 -2.73 -11.92
N THR A 224 -3.25 -3.98 -12.09
CA THR A 224 -2.82 -4.84 -10.99
C THR A 224 -1.32 -5.06 -11.06
N HIS A 225 -0.62 -4.80 -9.97
CA HIS A 225 0.82 -4.99 -9.85
C HIS A 225 1.14 -6.15 -8.92
N ILE A 226 2.18 -6.90 -9.27
CA ILE A 226 2.79 -7.92 -8.44
C ILE A 226 4.22 -7.48 -8.14
N ILE A 227 4.44 -7.11 -6.88
CA ILE A 227 5.62 -6.34 -6.47
C ILE A 227 6.37 -7.13 -5.39
N PRO A 228 7.51 -7.75 -5.74
CA PRO A 228 8.38 -8.38 -4.75
C PRO A 228 9.18 -7.32 -3.99
N VAL A 229 9.14 -7.37 -2.67
CA VAL A 229 9.89 -6.51 -1.76
C VAL A 229 10.78 -7.40 -0.90
N GLY A 230 12.05 -7.01 -0.77
CA GLY A 230 13.03 -7.77 -0.02
C GLY A 230 14.20 -6.92 0.45
N PRO A 231 15.24 -7.57 0.99
CA PRO A 231 16.44 -6.88 1.42
C PRO A 231 17.26 -6.35 0.24
N ARG A 232 18.02 -5.26 0.48
CA ARG A 232 18.90 -4.64 -0.52
C ARG A 232 20.01 -5.60 -0.96
N GLU A 233 20.23 -5.73 -2.28
CA GLU A 233 21.29 -6.59 -2.84
C GLU A 233 22.72 -6.14 -2.47
N SER A 234 22.98 -4.83 -2.35
CA SER A 234 24.32 -4.28 -2.08
C SER A 234 24.87 -4.64 -0.70
N ASP A 235 24.00 -4.93 0.27
CA ASP A 235 24.41 -5.22 1.65
C ASP A 235 24.90 -6.66 1.81
N ARG A 236 24.74 -7.49 0.76
CA ARG A 236 25.14 -8.91 0.77
C ARG A 236 26.54 -9.18 0.21
N TYR A 237 27.01 -8.40 -0.76
CA TYR A 237 28.32 -8.68 -1.40
C TYR A 237 29.52 -8.35 -0.49
N ASN A 238 29.35 -7.45 0.48
CA ASN A 238 30.41 -7.09 1.43
C ASN A 238 30.63 -8.12 2.55
N GLN A 239 29.75 -9.13 2.71
CA GLN A 239 29.95 -10.16 3.74
C GLN A 239 30.84 -11.32 3.29
N THR A 240 30.91 -11.62 1.98
CA THR A 240 31.56 -12.85 1.50
C THR A 240 32.99 -12.66 0.97
N SER A 241 33.42 -11.43 0.69
CA SER A 241 34.67 -11.18 -0.07
C SER A 241 35.89 -10.76 0.77
N LEU A 242 35.72 -10.37 2.04
CA LEU A 242 36.82 -9.67 2.74
C LEU A 242 37.54 -10.44 3.85
N TYR A 243 36.95 -11.30 4.67
CA TYR A 243 37.70 -12.04 5.71
C TYR A 243 37.03 -13.37 6.13
N PRO A 244 37.57 -14.55 5.78
CA PRO A 244 36.98 -15.85 6.12
C PRO A 244 37.01 -16.22 7.62
N ASP A 245 37.88 -15.59 8.42
CA ASP A 245 38.32 -16.16 9.71
C ASP A 245 37.86 -15.41 10.98
N HIS A 246 36.99 -14.40 10.87
CA HIS A 246 36.49 -13.66 12.04
C HIS A 246 34.95 -13.60 12.05
N LYS A 247 34.30 -14.65 12.56
CA LYS A 247 32.84 -14.75 12.68
C LYS A 247 32.22 -13.98 13.87
N ASP A 248 33.03 -13.50 14.82
CA ASP A 248 32.51 -13.04 16.11
C ASP A 248 32.69 -11.53 16.37
N ALA A 249 33.09 -10.73 15.37
CA ALA A 249 33.50 -9.33 15.57
C ALA A 249 32.86 -8.29 14.63
N TRP A 250 31.73 -8.61 13.99
CA TRP A 250 30.97 -7.61 13.23
C TRP A 250 29.64 -7.33 13.93
N GLY A 251 29.51 -6.12 14.49
CA GLY A 251 28.20 -5.54 14.74
C GLY A 251 27.42 -5.63 13.43
N ALA A 252 26.31 -6.36 13.44
CA ALA A 252 25.48 -6.58 12.28
C ALA A 252 25.12 -5.23 11.68
N THR A 253 25.73 -4.85 10.55
CA THR A 253 25.20 -3.78 9.72
C THR A 253 23.79 -4.23 9.34
N PRO A 254 22.75 -3.53 9.80
CA PRO A 254 21.39 -4.02 9.63
C PRO A 254 21.10 -4.16 8.14
N LEU A 255 20.73 -5.36 7.72
CA LEU A 255 20.31 -5.64 6.36
C LEU A 255 19.11 -4.74 6.08
N ALA A 256 19.26 -3.75 5.21
CA ALA A 256 18.18 -2.80 4.98
C ALA A 256 17.03 -3.51 4.23
N GLU A 257 15.92 -3.73 4.93
CA GLU A 257 14.70 -4.35 4.39
C GLU A 257 13.81 -3.32 3.68
N GLY A 258 12.86 -3.80 2.86
CA GLY A 258 11.84 -2.95 2.26
C GLY A 258 12.20 -2.35 0.91
N TYR A 259 13.19 -2.92 0.21
CA TYR A 259 13.51 -2.51 -1.15
C TYR A 259 12.69 -3.31 -2.16
N VAL A 260 12.10 -2.60 -3.12
CA VAL A 260 11.41 -3.23 -4.23
C VAL A 260 12.42 -3.85 -5.19
N ILE A 261 12.24 -5.13 -5.53
CA ILE A 261 13.05 -5.83 -6.53
C ILE A 261 12.50 -5.49 -7.91
N GLY A 262 12.83 -4.29 -8.39
CA GLY A 262 12.22 -3.66 -9.57
C GLY A 262 12.29 -4.52 -10.84
N SER A 263 13.39 -5.25 -11.05
CA SER A 263 13.61 -6.13 -12.21
C SER A 263 12.60 -7.29 -12.31
N CYS A 264 11.94 -7.64 -11.20
CA CYS A 264 11.03 -8.77 -11.13
C CYS A 264 9.55 -8.37 -11.15
N ILE A 265 9.23 -7.07 -11.12
CA ILE A 265 7.84 -6.59 -11.12
C ILE A 265 7.12 -7.04 -12.39
N LYS A 266 5.87 -7.47 -12.21
CA LYS A 266 4.95 -7.73 -13.33
C LYS A 266 3.65 -6.97 -13.13
N HIS A 267 3.07 -6.52 -14.24
CA HIS A 267 1.75 -5.93 -14.28
C HIS A 267 0.79 -6.87 -14.99
N ILE A 268 -0.46 -6.87 -14.53
CA ILE A 268 -1.57 -7.58 -15.17
C ILE A 268 -2.52 -6.52 -15.74
N PRO A 269 -2.90 -6.60 -17.04
CA PRO A 269 -3.82 -5.67 -17.68
C PRO A 269 -5.29 -5.94 -17.29
N ILE A 270 -5.52 -6.26 -16.03
CA ILE A 270 -6.82 -6.54 -15.43
C ILE A 270 -6.88 -5.83 -14.08
N ALA A 271 -7.89 -5.00 -13.90
CA ALA A 271 -8.13 -4.25 -12.68
C ALA A 271 -9.64 -3.99 -12.49
N GLY A 272 -9.98 -3.16 -11.51
CA GLY A 272 -11.38 -2.86 -11.16
C GLY A 272 -12.22 -2.35 -12.33
N ARG A 273 -11.62 -1.59 -13.25
CA ARG A 273 -12.27 -1.08 -14.45
C ARG A 273 -12.63 -2.19 -15.44
N ASN A 274 -11.69 -3.10 -15.71
CA ASN A 274 -11.93 -4.24 -16.61
C ASN A 274 -13.06 -5.14 -16.10
N ILE A 275 -13.09 -5.40 -14.79
CA ILE A 275 -14.17 -6.17 -14.15
C ILE A 275 -15.51 -5.47 -14.34
N THR A 276 -15.54 -4.15 -14.16
CA THR A 276 -16.76 -3.35 -14.33
C THR A 276 -17.26 -3.42 -15.78
N TYR A 277 -16.37 -3.28 -16.76
CA TYR A 277 -16.73 -3.39 -18.18
C TYR A 277 -17.18 -4.80 -18.57
N PHE A 278 -16.56 -5.84 -18.02
CA PHE A 278 -16.99 -7.22 -18.26
C PHE A 278 -18.36 -7.51 -17.65
N ILE A 279 -18.63 -7.05 -16.42
CA ILE A 279 -19.97 -7.14 -15.83
C ILE A 279 -20.98 -6.35 -16.68
N GLN A 280 -20.60 -5.16 -17.16
CA GLN A 280 -21.45 -4.35 -18.02
C GLN A 280 -21.82 -5.06 -19.32
N SER A 281 -20.89 -5.75 -19.98
CA SER A 281 -21.19 -6.51 -21.21
C SER A 281 -22.16 -7.66 -20.91
N LEU A 282 -21.94 -8.41 -19.84
CA LEU A 282 -22.84 -9.49 -19.42
C LEU A 282 -24.27 -8.99 -19.13
N LEU A 283 -24.39 -7.83 -18.48
CA LEU A 283 -25.69 -7.22 -18.20
C LEU A 283 -26.39 -6.74 -19.48
N ARG A 284 -25.65 -6.17 -20.44
CA ARG A 284 -26.23 -5.72 -21.72
C ARG A 284 -26.75 -6.85 -22.58
N GLU A 285 -26.12 -8.03 -22.50
CA GLU A 285 -26.55 -9.21 -23.25
C GLU A 285 -27.84 -9.83 -22.70
N ARG A 286 -28.10 -9.68 -21.39
CA ARG A 286 -29.23 -10.33 -20.71
C ARG A 286 -30.38 -9.37 -20.35
N GLU A 287 -30.07 -8.15 -19.93
CA GLU A 287 -31.00 -7.23 -19.27
C GLU A 287 -31.33 -6.02 -20.17
N ILE A 288 -32.61 -5.73 -20.36
CA ILE A 288 -33.09 -4.66 -21.27
C ILE A 288 -33.44 -3.37 -20.50
N GLY A 289 -33.69 -3.46 -19.20
CA GLY A 289 -34.24 -2.35 -18.39
C GLY A 289 -33.23 -1.32 -17.88
N ILE A 290 -31.94 -1.46 -18.20
CA ILE A 290 -30.88 -0.59 -17.68
C ILE A 290 -30.78 0.68 -18.55
N PRO A 291 -30.92 1.89 -17.98
CA PRO A 291 -30.70 3.12 -18.72
C PRO A 291 -29.26 3.17 -19.28
N PRO A 292 -29.06 3.40 -20.59
CA PRO A 292 -27.74 3.37 -21.21
C PRO A 292 -26.71 4.29 -20.52
N GLU A 293 -27.15 5.47 -20.07
CA GLU A 293 -26.37 6.46 -19.36
C GLU A 293 -25.93 6.01 -17.96
N GLN A 294 -26.66 5.08 -17.32
CA GLN A 294 -26.37 4.52 -15.99
C GLN A 294 -25.83 3.08 -16.06
N SER A 295 -25.54 2.58 -17.26
CA SER A 295 -25.08 1.21 -17.47
C SER A 295 -23.78 0.91 -16.71
N LEU A 296 -22.83 1.85 -16.71
CA LEU A 296 -21.55 1.69 -16.01
C LEU A 296 -21.71 1.79 -14.49
N GLU A 297 -22.53 2.73 -14.01
CA GLU A 297 -22.84 2.91 -12.59
C GLU A 297 -23.49 1.64 -12.01
N THR A 298 -24.46 1.09 -12.74
CA THR A 298 -25.15 -0.16 -12.37
C THR A 298 -24.18 -1.33 -12.29
N ALA A 299 -23.31 -1.51 -13.30
CA ALA A 299 -22.30 -2.56 -13.29
C ALA A 299 -21.31 -2.42 -12.13
N LYS A 300 -20.87 -1.19 -11.81
CA LYS A 300 -19.99 -0.91 -10.67
C LYS A 300 -20.69 -1.23 -9.34
N ALA A 301 -21.94 -0.82 -9.16
CA ALA A 301 -22.72 -1.13 -7.97
C ALA A 301 -22.91 -2.65 -7.79
N ILE A 302 -23.16 -3.37 -8.88
CA ILE A 302 -23.27 -4.83 -8.86
C ILE A 302 -21.95 -5.49 -8.47
N LYS A 303 -20.84 -5.04 -9.06
CA LYS A 303 -19.48 -5.50 -8.72
C LYS A 303 -19.20 -5.36 -7.23
N GLU A 304 -19.46 -4.19 -6.66
CA GLU A 304 -19.08 -3.87 -5.28
C GLU A 304 -20.01 -4.53 -4.25
N ARG A 305 -21.29 -4.76 -4.58
CA ARG A 305 -22.30 -5.28 -3.63
C ARG A 305 -22.51 -6.79 -3.72
N TYR A 306 -22.40 -7.38 -4.91
CA TYR A 306 -22.87 -8.75 -5.15
C TYR A 306 -21.80 -9.72 -5.62
N SER A 307 -20.66 -9.25 -6.12
CA SER A 307 -19.63 -10.10 -6.69
C SER A 307 -18.73 -10.77 -5.64
N TYR A 308 -18.25 -11.95 -5.97
CA TYR A 308 -17.40 -12.78 -5.11
C TYR A 308 -16.58 -13.76 -5.95
N ILE A 309 -15.52 -14.33 -5.39
CA ILE A 309 -14.73 -15.36 -6.05
C ILE A 309 -15.29 -16.74 -5.72
N CYS A 310 -15.51 -17.55 -6.75
CA CYS A 310 -15.95 -18.94 -6.58
C CYS A 310 -14.75 -19.91 -6.55
N PRO A 311 -14.88 -21.08 -5.90
CA PRO A 311 -13.83 -22.10 -5.95
C PRO A 311 -13.71 -22.82 -7.29
N ASP A 312 -14.83 -22.98 -8.00
CA ASP A 312 -14.98 -23.79 -9.23
C ASP A 312 -16.18 -23.26 -10.02
N ILE A 313 -15.93 -22.81 -11.25
CA ILE A 313 -16.92 -22.13 -12.10
C ILE A 313 -18.07 -23.05 -12.47
N ALA A 314 -17.77 -24.30 -12.89
CA ALA A 314 -18.78 -25.23 -13.36
C ALA A 314 -19.75 -25.64 -12.25
N LYS A 315 -19.23 -25.84 -11.03
CA LYS A 315 -20.06 -26.09 -9.84
C LYS A 315 -20.89 -24.87 -9.47
N GLU A 316 -20.36 -23.66 -9.66
CA GLU A 316 -21.11 -22.44 -9.36
C GLU A 316 -22.27 -22.24 -10.34
N PHE A 317 -22.08 -22.49 -11.64
CA PHE A 317 -23.19 -22.53 -12.61
C PHE A 317 -24.28 -23.52 -12.20
N ALA A 318 -23.90 -24.77 -11.89
CA ALA A 318 -24.86 -25.80 -11.50
C ALA A 318 -25.69 -25.41 -10.25
N LYS A 319 -25.13 -24.65 -9.31
CA LYS A 319 -25.89 -24.14 -8.15
C LYS A 319 -26.95 -23.11 -8.55
N TYR A 320 -26.62 -22.22 -9.47
CA TYR A 320 -27.57 -21.21 -9.93
C TYR A 320 -28.69 -21.83 -10.77
N ASP A 321 -28.36 -22.83 -11.60
CA ASP A 321 -29.36 -23.55 -12.40
C ASP A 321 -30.30 -24.41 -11.54
N SER A 322 -29.78 -25.03 -10.48
CA SER A 322 -30.55 -25.88 -9.58
C SER A 322 -31.39 -25.12 -8.55
N GLU A 323 -30.88 -24.01 -8.01
CA GLU A 323 -31.57 -23.20 -6.99
C GLU A 323 -31.63 -21.69 -7.37
N PRO A 324 -32.26 -21.29 -8.49
CA PRO A 324 -32.22 -19.90 -8.96
C PRO A 324 -32.75 -18.89 -7.93
N SER A 325 -33.82 -19.21 -7.22
CA SER A 325 -34.47 -18.32 -6.25
C SER A 325 -33.58 -17.95 -5.06
N LYS A 326 -32.56 -18.75 -4.76
CA LYS A 326 -31.62 -18.53 -3.65
C LYS A 326 -30.41 -17.71 -4.07
N TRP A 327 -29.97 -17.88 -5.31
CA TRP A 327 -28.71 -17.35 -5.80
C TRP A 327 -28.86 -16.12 -6.69
N LEU A 328 -29.96 -16.01 -7.44
CA LEU A 328 -30.29 -14.78 -8.15
C LEU A 328 -30.64 -13.68 -7.14
N ARG A 329 -30.09 -12.49 -7.39
CA ARG A 329 -30.36 -11.28 -6.61
C ARG A 329 -31.06 -10.27 -7.51
N LYS A 330 -31.61 -9.22 -6.91
CA LYS A 330 -32.14 -8.07 -7.64
C LYS A 330 -31.37 -6.83 -7.26
N TYR A 331 -31.08 -5.99 -8.24
CA TYR A 331 -30.58 -4.66 -8.05
C TYR A 331 -31.65 -3.66 -8.46
N ASP A 332 -32.04 -2.81 -7.53
CA ASP A 332 -32.99 -1.73 -7.77
C ASP A 332 -32.24 -0.40 -7.87
N GLY A 333 -32.49 0.32 -8.95
CA GLY A 333 -31.95 1.65 -9.23
C GLY A 333 -33.05 2.65 -9.55
N ILE A 334 -32.69 3.93 -9.58
CA ILE A 334 -33.58 5.01 -9.99
C ILE A 334 -32.98 5.64 -11.25
N ASN A 335 -33.79 5.77 -12.30
CA ASN A 335 -33.38 6.42 -13.52
C ASN A 335 -33.06 7.90 -13.24
N SER A 336 -31.86 8.35 -13.57
CA SER A 336 -31.39 9.69 -13.26
C SER A 336 -32.19 10.79 -13.97
N VAL A 337 -32.74 10.48 -15.16
CA VAL A 337 -33.52 11.37 -16.03
C VAL A 337 -35.01 11.29 -15.71
N THR A 338 -35.61 10.10 -15.80
CA THR A 338 -37.07 9.93 -15.66
C THR A 338 -37.53 9.86 -14.21
N LYS A 339 -36.61 9.67 -13.26
CA LYS A 339 -36.86 9.45 -11.82
C LYS A 339 -37.73 8.22 -11.52
N GLN A 340 -37.94 7.34 -12.49
CA GLN A 340 -38.65 6.08 -12.31
C GLN A 340 -37.70 4.99 -11.79
N PRO A 341 -38.18 4.05 -10.96
CA PRO A 341 -37.39 2.91 -10.55
C PRO A 341 -37.17 1.94 -11.72
N PHE A 342 -36.00 1.30 -11.75
CA PHE A 342 -35.72 0.16 -12.61
C PHE A 342 -35.10 -0.96 -11.76
N SER A 343 -35.36 -2.20 -12.15
CA SER A 343 -34.84 -3.38 -11.47
C SER A 343 -34.10 -4.26 -12.47
N VAL A 344 -33.02 -4.88 -12.00
CA VAL A 344 -32.13 -5.73 -12.78
C VAL A 344 -31.93 -7.04 -12.05
N ASP A 345 -32.10 -8.16 -12.74
CA ASP A 345 -31.74 -9.46 -12.15
C ASP A 345 -30.22 -9.61 -12.17
N VAL A 346 -29.65 -10.03 -11.04
CA VAL A 346 -28.21 -10.16 -10.82
C VAL A 346 -27.86 -11.64 -10.64
N GLY A 347 -27.11 -12.17 -11.61
CA GLY A 347 -26.89 -13.61 -11.80
C GLY A 347 -25.42 -14.03 -11.82
N TYR A 348 -24.98 -14.55 -12.97
CA TYR A 348 -23.66 -15.17 -13.15
C TYR A 348 -22.49 -14.18 -13.05
N GLU A 349 -22.71 -12.92 -13.41
CA GLU A 349 -21.74 -11.82 -13.30
C GLU A 349 -21.20 -11.63 -11.87
N ARG A 350 -21.93 -12.15 -10.87
CA ARG A 350 -21.47 -12.16 -9.47
C ARG A 350 -20.15 -12.93 -9.31
N PHE A 351 -20.03 -14.12 -9.91
CA PHE A 351 -18.78 -14.89 -9.84
C PHE A 351 -17.93 -14.74 -11.10
N LEU A 352 -18.54 -14.54 -12.28
CA LEU A 352 -17.80 -14.35 -13.53
C LEU A 352 -16.99 -13.05 -13.55
N GLY A 353 -17.52 -11.96 -12.99
CA GLY A 353 -16.87 -10.66 -12.98
C GLY A 353 -15.44 -10.74 -12.41
N PRO A 354 -15.28 -11.18 -11.15
CA PRO A 354 -13.96 -11.33 -10.53
C PRO A 354 -13.13 -12.52 -11.06
N GLU A 355 -13.76 -13.50 -11.73
CA GLU A 355 -13.05 -14.68 -12.25
C GLU A 355 -12.01 -14.33 -13.32
N ILE A 356 -12.12 -13.18 -13.97
CA ILE A 356 -11.15 -12.72 -14.97
C ILE A 356 -9.74 -12.54 -14.40
N PHE A 357 -9.54 -12.45 -13.08
CA PHE A 357 -8.21 -12.52 -12.49
C PHE A 357 -7.55 -13.89 -12.66
N PHE A 358 -8.35 -14.95 -12.64
CA PHE A 358 -7.93 -16.35 -12.70
C PHE A 358 -8.10 -16.96 -14.09
N HIS A 359 -8.99 -16.40 -14.91
CA HIS A 359 -9.17 -16.73 -16.33
C HIS A 359 -9.26 -15.43 -17.16
N PRO A 360 -8.14 -14.73 -17.37
CA PRO A 360 -8.08 -13.47 -18.11
C PRO A 360 -8.68 -13.51 -19.52
N GLU A 361 -8.60 -14.67 -20.16
CA GLU A 361 -9.07 -14.94 -21.51
C GLU A 361 -10.57 -14.65 -21.72
N PHE A 362 -11.36 -14.55 -20.64
CA PHE A 362 -12.78 -14.18 -20.71
C PHE A 362 -13.02 -12.73 -21.12
N SER A 363 -12.07 -11.84 -20.87
CA SER A 363 -12.24 -10.40 -21.10
C SER A 363 -11.11 -9.78 -21.92
N ASN A 364 -9.94 -10.41 -21.95
CA ASN A 364 -8.76 -9.88 -22.63
C ASN A 364 -8.21 -10.94 -23.61
N PRO A 365 -8.30 -10.71 -24.93
CA PRO A 365 -7.77 -11.65 -25.92
C PRO A 365 -6.24 -11.70 -25.95
N ASP A 366 -5.58 -10.62 -25.52
CA ASP A 366 -4.12 -10.47 -25.59
C ASP A 366 -3.40 -10.98 -24.33
N PHE A 367 -4.14 -11.27 -23.26
CA PHE A 367 -3.58 -11.68 -21.98
C PHE A 367 -4.36 -12.86 -21.40
N THR A 368 -3.67 -13.98 -21.20
CA THR A 368 -4.28 -15.27 -20.79
C THR A 368 -3.72 -15.84 -19.49
N THR A 369 -2.68 -15.23 -18.91
CA THR A 369 -1.98 -15.83 -17.77
C THR A 369 -2.67 -15.53 -16.44
N PRO A 370 -3.13 -16.53 -15.66
CA PRO A 370 -3.79 -16.31 -14.39
C PRO A 370 -2.91 -15.58 -13.37
N ILE A 371 -3.53 -14.80 -12.47
CA ILE A 371 -2.81 -14.09 -11.41
C ILE A 371 -1.95 -15.00 -10.54
N SER A 372 -2.38 -16.24 -10.28
CA SER A 372 -1.61 -17.21 -9.50
C SER A 372 -0.30 -17.62 -10.17
N GLU A 373 -0.32 -17.77 -11.51
CA GLU A 373 0.88 -18.09 -12.28
C GLU A 373 1.80 -16.89 -12.42
N MET A 374 1.23 -15.68 -12.53
CA MET A 374 2.01 -14.45 -12.53
C MET A 374 2.71 -14.21 -11.20
N VAL A 375 2.05 -14.46 -10.07
CA VAL A 375 2.70 -14.39 -8.75
C VAL A 375 3.85 -15.39 -8.66
N ASP A 376 3.61 -16.64 -9.06
CA ASP A 376 4.65 -17.66 -9.07
C ASP A 376 5.85 -17.26 -9.97
N THR A 377 5.57 -16.74 -11.17
CA THR A 377 6.59 -16.27 -12.11
C THR A 377 7.43 -15.14 -11.52
N VAL A 378 6.81 -14.15 -10.87
CA VAL A 378 7.52 -13.05 -10.20
C VAL A 378 8.46 -13.60 -9.14
N ILE A 379 7.98 -14.49 -8.26
CA ILE A 379 8.80 -15.06 -7.19
C ILE A 379 9.94 -15.91 -7.78
N GLN A 380 9.68 -16.69 -8.83
CA GLN A 380 10.72 -17.49 -9.47
C GLN A 380 11.78 -16.66 -10.21
N ASN A 381 11.47 -15.43 -10.61
CA ASN A 381 12.46 -14.50 -11.19
C ASN A 381 13.32 -13.81 -10.13
N CYS A 382 12.86 -13.76 -8.87
CA CYS A 382 13.63 -13.18 -7.77
C CYS A 382 14.85 -14.06 -7.40
N PRO A 383 15.86 -13.50 -6.72
CA PRO A 383 16.99 -14.26 -6.17
C PRO A 383 16.52 -15.44 -5.30
N ILE A 384 17.24 -16.56 -5.34
CA ILE A 384 16.81 -17.83 -4.73
C ILE A 384 16.52 -17.68 -3.22
N ASP A 385 17.34 -16.92 -2.51
CA ASP A 385 17.28 -16.80 -1.04
C ASP A 385 16.02 -16.09 -0.55
N VAL A 386 15.44 -15.20 -1.36
CA VAL A 386 14.24 -14.41 -0.97
C VAL A 386 12.94 -15.12 -1.36
N ARG A 387 12.97 -16.15 -2.21
CA ARG A 387 11.75 -16.76 -2.75
C ARG A 387 10.84 -17.35 -1.67
N ARG A 388 11.42 -18.04 -0.68
CA ARG A 388 10.65 -18.65 0.41
C ARG A 388 9.95 -17.58 1.26
N PRO A 389 10.64 -16.54 1.76
CA PRO A 389 9.99 -15.39 2.39
C PRO A 389 8.88 -14.75 1.55
N LEU A 390 9.07 -14.62 0.22
CA LEU A 390 8.05 -14.05 -0.66
C LEU A 390 6.78 -14.90 -0.76
N TYR A 391 6.90 -16.23 -0.80
CA TYR A 391 5.71 -17.12 -0.77
C TYR A 391 5.01 -17.11 0.59
N ASP A 392 5.79 -17.02 1.66
CA ASP A 392 5.31 -17.02 3.05
C ASP A 392 4.68 -15.68 3.47
N ASN A 393 4.87 -14.62 2.67
CA ASN A 393 4.35 -13.30 2.95
C ASN A 393 3.78 -12.61 1.69
N ILE A 394 2.64 -13.10 1.21
CA ILE A 394 1.90 -12.46 0.12
C ILE A 394 0.84 -11.52 0.73
N VAL A 395 0.97 -10.21 0.54
CA VAL A 395 0.04 -9.20 1.04
C VAL A 395 -0.83 -8.67 -0.10
N LEU A 396 -2.13 -8.53 0.15
CA LEU A 396 -3.06 -7.94 -0.80
C LEU A 396 -3.29 -6.47 -0.48
N SER A 397 -3.32 -5.63 -1.51
CA SER A 397 -3.61 -4.20 -1.44
C SER A 397 -4.61 -3.80 -2.54
N GLY A 398 -5.42 -2.78 -2.25
CA GLY A 398 -6.29 -2.14 -3.23
C GLY A 398 -7.70 -2.75 -3.29
N GLY A 399 -8.65 -1.90 -3.70
CA GLY A 399 -10.08 -2.22 -3.64
C GLY A 399 -10.50 -3.43 -4.46
N SER A 400 -9.79 -3.77 -5.54
CA SER A 400 -10.12 -4.93 -6.38
C SER A 400 -9.64 -6.26 -5.79
N THR A 401 -8.89 -6.25 -4.68
CA THR A 401 -8.56 -7.46 -3.90
C THR A 401 -9.60 -7.78 -2.81
N MET A 402 -10.58 -6.88 -2.60
CA MET A 402 -11.61 -7.00 -1.55
C MET A 402 -12.71 -8.03 -1.86
N PHE A 403 -12.68 -8.67 -3.03
CA PHE A 403 -13.68 -9.70 -3.32
C PHE A 403 -13.62 -10.81 -2.29
N LYS A 404 -14.80 -11.24 -1.83
CA LYS A 404 -14.92 -12.37 -0.92
C LYS A 404 -14.21 -13.59 -1.53
N ASP A 405 -13.44 -14.29 -0.71
CA ASP A 405 -12.68 -15.49 -1.05
C ASP A 405 -11.50 -15.29 -2.04
N PHE A 406 -11.17 -14.04 -2.41
CA PHE A 406 -10.04 -13.74 -3.31
C PHE A 406 -8.70 -14.29 -2.80
N GLY A 407 -8.31 -13.94 -1.56
CA GLY A 407 -7.05 -14.40 -0.97
C GLY A 407 -6.98 -15.93 -0.82
N ARG A 408 -8.10 -16.55 -0.44
CA ARG A 408 -8.20 -18.02 -0.32
C ARG A 408 -8.02 -18.73 -1.67
N ARG A 409 -8.67 -18.23 -2.72
CA ARG A 409 -8.52 -18.74 -4.09
C ARG A 409 -7.08 -18.58 -4.58
N LEU A 410 -6.50 -17.39 -4.39
CA LEU A 410 -5.12 -17.10 -4.77
C LEU A 410 -4.13 -18.04 -4.08
N GLN A 411 -4.21 -18.18 -2.76
CA GLN A 411 -3.33 -19.07 -1.99
C GLN A 411 -3.44 -20.53 -2.45
N ARG A 412 -4.68 -21.03 -2.64
CA ARG A 412 -4.94 -22.38 -3.11
C ARG A 412 -4.31 -22.64 -4.47
N ASP A 413 -4.50 -21.72 -5.41
CA ASP A 413 -4.06 -21.90 -6.80
C ASP A 413 -2.53 -21.73 -6.92
N ILE A 414 -1.91 -20.78 -6.21
CA ILE A 414 -0.44 -20.69 -6.11
C ILE A 414 0.12 -21.98 -5.49
N LYS A 415 -0.45 -22.46 -4.39
CA LYS A 415 0.00 -23.69 -3.73
C LYS A 415 -0.06 -24.89 -4.69
N ARG A 416 -1.11 -25.01 -5.51
CA ARG A 416 -1.22 -26.05 -6.53
C ARG A 416 -0.09 -25.95 -7.57
N VAL A 417 0.20 -24.74 -8.07
CA VAL A 417 1.29 -24.50 -9.04
C VAL A 417 2.64 -24.88 -8.44
N VAL A 418 2.92 -24.44 -7.22
CA VAL A 418 4.18 -24.70 -6.50
C VAL A 418 4.33 -26.19 -6.20
N ASP A 419 3.31 -26.84 -5.63
CA ASP A 419 3.35 -28.26 -5.27
C ASP A 419 3.49 -29.14 -6.53
N ALA A 420 2.84 -28.77 -7.64
CA ALA A 420 3.00 -29.46 -8.92
C ALA A 420 4.43 -29.35 -9.47
N ARG A 421 5.06 -28.17 -9.35
CA ARG A 421 6.46 -27.97 -9.72
C ARG A 421 7.40 -28.81 -8.85
N LEU A 422 7.22 -28.80 -7.52
CA LEU A 422 8.04 -29.59 -6.60
C LEU A 422 7.93 -31.10 -6.87
N LYS A 423 6.72 -31.61 -7.10
CA LYS A 423 6.48 -33.02 -7.48
C LYS A 423 7.19 -33.39 -8.79
N ARG A 424 7.24 -32.47 -9.77
CA ARG A 424 7.97 -32.71 -11.02
C ARG A 424 9.47 -32.81 -10.77
N SER A 425 10.03 -31.93 -9.95
CA SER A 425 11.46 -31.97 -9.57
C SER A 425 11.82 -33.25 -8.82
N GLU A 426 10.99 -33.70 -7.87
CA GLU A 426 11.19 -34.95 -7.13
C GLU A 426 11.19 -36.17 -8.07
N LYS A 427 10.23 -36.24 -9.00
CA LYS A 427 10.19 -37.32 -10.01
C LYS A 427 11.43 -37.37 -10.91
N ILE A 428 12.00 -36.22 -11.25
CA ILE A 428 13.19 -36.13 -12.12
C ILE A 428 14.45 -36.49 -11.33
N ALA A 429 14.57 -36.05 -10.08
CA ALA A 429 15.75 -36.28 -9.27
C ALA A 429 15.81 -37.69 -8.64
N GLY A 430 14.68 -38.40 -8.58
CA GLY A 430 14.57 -39.69 -7.91
C GLY A 430 14.85 -39.58 -6.41
N ASP A 431 15.52 -40.58 -5.83
CA ASP A 431 15.85 -40.60 -4.39
C ASP A 431 16.94 -39.60 -3.99
N ASN A 432 17.58 -38.91 -4.95
CA ASN A 432 18.73 -38.06 -4.68
C ASN A 432 18.35 -36.67 -4.11
N LEU A 433 17.11 -36.22 -4.26
CA LEU A 433 16.69 -34.89 -3.81
C LEU A 433 15.21 -34.85 -3.40
N LYS A 434 14.96 -34.64 -2.11
CA LYS A 434 13.62 -34.34 -1.59
C LYS A 434 13.51 -32.84 -1.30
N PRO A 435 12.84 -32.05 -2.16
CA PRO A 435 12.72 -30.62 -1.93
C PRO A 435 11.84 -30.34 -0.72
N LYS A 436 12.32 -29.48 0.20
CA LYS A 436 11.51 -29.02 1.34
C LYS A 436 10.23 -28.34 0.83
N PRO A 437 9.03 -28.69 1.34
CA PRO A 437 7.79 -28.02 0.98
C PRO A 437 7.91 -26.50 1.11
N ILE A 438 7.23 -25.79 0.21
CA ILE A 438 7.15 -24.34 0.25
C ILE A 438 5.81 -24.01 0.92
N ASP A 439 5.86 -23.22 1.99
CA ASP A 439 4.64 -22.66 2.56
C ASP A 439 4.22 -21.43 1.76
N VAL A 440 2.91 -21.31 1.53
CA VAL A 440 2.32 -20.23 0.75
C VAL A 440 1.23 -19.61 1.60
N GLN A 441 1.40 -18.35 1.97
CA GLN A 441 0.49 -17.62 2.83
C GLN A 441 0.07 -16.31 2.18
N VAL A 442 -1.24 -16.16 1.95
CA VAL A 442 -1.84 -14.92 1.44
C VAL A 442 -2.58 -14.23 2.57
N TYR A 443 -2.12 -13.05 2.93
CA TYR A 443 -2.66 -12.27 4.05
C TYR A 443 -3.79 -11.37 3.58
N THR A 444 -4.90 -11.49 4.30
CA THR A 444 -6.04 -10.59 4.17
C THR A 444 -6.24 -9.81 5.46
N HIS A 445 -6.54 -8.52 5.36
CA HIS A 445 -6.72 -7.65 6.52
C HIS A 445 -7.79 -6.59 6.27
N ASN A 446 -8.41 -6.08 7.34
CA ASN A 446 -9.55 -5.16 7.23
C ASN A 446 -9.21 -3.81 6.57
N MET A 447 -7.93 -3.46 6.46
CA MET A 447 -7.46 -2.20 5.87
C MET A 447 -7.06 -2.33 4.39
N GLN A 448 -7.28 -3.49 3.76
CA GLN A 448 -6.89 -3.79 2.38
C GLN A 448 -7.32 -2.72 1.36
N ARG A 449 -8.55 -2.20 1.49
CA ARG A 449 -9.14 -1.21 0.58
C ARG A 449 -8.27 0.04 0.41
N TYR A 450 -7.62 0.47 1.49
CA TYR A 450 -6.77 1.65 1.54
C TYR A 450 -5.44 1.33 2.23
N ALA A 451 -4.90 0.12 2.02
CA ALA A 451 -3.72 -0.40 2.71
C ALA A 451 -2.53 0.56 2.58
N VAL A 452 -2.28 1.06 1.39
CA VAL A 452 -1.26 2.08 1.10
C VAL A 452 -1.44 3.30 2.00
N TRP A 453 -2.61 3.93 1.97
CA TRP A 453 -2.88 5.13 2.77
C TRP A 453 -2.78 4.84 4.28
N PHE A 454 -3.30 3.71 4.76
CA PHE A 454 -3.22 3.32 6.16
C PHE A 454 -1.76 3.08 6.60
N GLY A 455 -0.96 2.41 5.77
CA GLY A 455 0.47 2.24 6.00
C GLY A 455 1.19 3.58 6.08
N GLY A 456 0.86 4.51 5.18
CA GLY A 456 1.37 5.88 5.19
C GLY A 456 1.00 6.63 6.47
N SER A 457 -0.28 6.61 6.87
CA SER A 457 -0.76 7.20 8.12
C SER A 457 -0.07 6.64 9.36
N MET A 458 0.16 5.32 9.38
CA MET A 458 0.87 4.67 10.48
C MET A 458 2.35 5.07 10.51
N LEU A 459 3.06 5.07 9.37
CA LEU A 459 4.46 5.45 9.32
C LEU A 459 4.66 6.93 9.61
N ALA A 460 3.83 7.81 9.05
CA ALA A 460 3.89 9.26 9.27
C ALA A 460 3.58 9.66 10.73
N SER A 461 2.97 8.77 11.51
CA SER A 461 2.75 8.99 12.94
C SER A 461 3.95 8.71 13.82
N SER A 462 5.01 8.11 13.28
CA SER A 462 6.21 7.78 14.05
C SER A 462 7.14 9.00 14.16
N PRO A 463 7.91 9.14 15.27
CA PRO A 463 8.93 10.19 15.38
C PRO A 463 10.00 10.10 14.29
N GLU A 464 10.30 8.87 13.84
CA GLU A 464 11.29 8.60 12.80
C GLU A 464 10.91 9.21 11.45
N PHE A 465 9.61 9.35 11.15
CA PHE A 465 9.12 10.00 9.93
C PHE A 465 9.74 11.39 9.70
N TYR A 466 9.75 12.23 10.74
CA TYR A 466 10.30 13.59 10.63
C TYR A 466 11.81 13.61 10.41
N THR A 467 12.52 12.54 10.79
CA THR A 467 13.97 12.42 10.58
C THR A 467 14.34 11.96 9.17
N VAL A 468 13.44 11.25 8.49
CA VAL A 468 13.66 10.74 7.13
C VAL A 468 13.00 11.61 6.05
N CYS A 469 12.12 12.53 6.44
CA CYS A 469 11.58 13.55 5.53
C CYS A 469 12.70 14.47 5.03
N HIS A 470 12.64 14.81 3.75
CA HIS A 470 13.46 15.87 3.20
C HIS A 470 12.87 17.21 3.64
N SER A 471 13.67 18.09 4.22
CA SER A 471 13.20 19.42 4.64
C SER A 471 13.26 20.42 3.47
N LYS A 472 12.42 21.46 3.53
CA LYS A 472 12.49 22.56 2.55
C LYS A 472 13.87 23.22 2.53
N LYS A 473 14.51 23.35 3.68
CA LYS A 473 15.86 23.88 3.80
C LYS A 473 16.87 23.03 3.02
N ASP A 474 16.81 21.70 3.17
CA ASP A 474 17.70 20.79 2.45
C ASP A 474 17.41 20.83 0.93
N TYR A 475 16.13 20.96 0.54
CA TYR A 475 15.73 21.14 -0.85
C TYR A 475 16.34 22.42 -1.46
N GLU A 476 16.28 23.54 -0.74
CA GLU A 476 16.87 24.81 -1.19
C GLU A 476 18.40 24.76 -1.24
N GLU A 477 19.05 24.02 -0.33
CA GLU A 477 20.52 23.92 -0.25
C GLU A 477 21.11 22.94 -1.27
N TYR A 478 20.50 21.77 -1.44
CA TYR A 478 21.03 20.66 -2.24
C TYR A 478 20.25 20.39 -3.54
N GLY A 479 19.12 21.08 -3.73
CA GLY A 479 18.25 20.94 -4.89
C GLY A 479 17.33 19.72 -4.84
N PRO A 480 16.50 19.52 -5.90
CA PRO A 480 15.49 18.46 -5.96
C PRO A 480 16.07 17.04 -5.95
N SER A 481 17.38 16.90 -6.22
CA SER A 481 18.06 15.60 -6.29
C SER A 481 17.97 14.77 -5.01
N ILE A 482 17.80 15.41 -3.85
CA ILE A 482 17.62 14.71 -2.56
C ILE A 482 16.34 13.86 -2.55
N CYS A 483 15.29 14.30 -3.25
CA CYS A 483 14.00 13.62 -3.32
C CYS A 483 14.02 12.38 -4.23
N ARG A 484 15.11 12.16 -4.99
CA ARG A 484 15.27 10.95 -5.83
C ARG A 484 15.30 9.67 -4.99
N HIS A 485 15.73 9.75 -3.72
CA HIS A 485 15.79 8.62 -2.81
C HIS A 485 15.12 8.97 -1.47
N ASN A 486 14.15 8.15 -1.06
CA ASN A 486 13.47 8.28 0.23
C ASN A 486 13.84 7.06 1.08
N PRO A 487 14.52 7.24 2.24
CA PRO A 487 14.94 6.12 3.08
C PRO A 487 13.75 5.30 3.58
N VAL A 488 13.84 3.98 3.52
CA VAL A 488 12.84 3.09 4.13
C VAL A 488 13.06 3.03 5.63
N PHE A 489 11.97 3.06 6.42
CA PHE A 489 12.02 3.09 7.88
C PHE A 489 10.86 2.31 8.52
N GLY A 490 10.88 2.16 9.85
CA GLY A 490 9.80 1.50 10.61
C GLY A 490 9.99 0.01 10.91
N THR A 491 11.08 -0.62 10.48
CA THR A 491 11.40 -2.04 10.80
C THR A 491 12.20 -2.23 12.09
N MET A 492 12.77 -1.15 12.65
CA MET A 492 13.65 -1.22 13.84
C MET A 492 12.94 -0.96 15.18
N MET A 493 11.64 -1.25 15.31
CA MET A 493 10.92 -1.13 16.58
C MET A 493 10.68 -2.46 17.28
#